data_AF-A0A3M1L710-F1
#
_entry.id   AF-A0A3M1L710-F1
#
_cell.length_a   1.000
_cell.length_b   1.000
_cell.length_c   1.000
_cell.angle_alpha   90.00
_cell.angle_beta   90.00
_cell.angle_gamma   90.00
#
_symmetry.space_group_name_H-M   'P 1'
#
loop_
_entity.id
_entity.type
_entity.pdbx_description
1 polymer ?
#
loop_
_entity_poly.entity_id
_entity_poly.type
_entity_poly.pdbx_seq_one_letter_code
_entity_poly.pdbx_strand_id
1 'polypeptide(L)'
;MSYEARRADKAAPSLHAQRERSQRKEGDTGGSFSPLDRPKRLVLTLQRLIYGLARHWLALANSLALLYVGMPFLAPLFMKLGWSSPAHLLYTVYSPFCHQLAFRSWFLFGQQVVYPRDEFAALVGTADWLEARRFVGNETMGYKVALCQRDVAIYGALFLGGLLFALLRHRRRIAPLSLRLFFLIGILPIAADGGSQMLSYLLPFLPVRESTWYLRVITGALFGLSLAWLAYPNFEEGMADIRQTLEARYGWGPGPSGSPSPPPP
;
A
#
# COMPACT_ATOMS: atom_id res chain seq x y z
N MET A 1 -44.61 -73.34 -45.33
CA MET A 1 -43.59 -73.06 -44.30
C MET A 1 -43.15 -71.61 -44.42
N SER A 2 -43.04 -70.91 -43.28
CA SER A 2 -42.36 -69.62 -43.02
C SER A 2 -42.90 -68.35 -43.69
N TYR A 3 -43.01 -67.18 -43.05
CA TYR A 3 -43.03 -66.74 -41.65
C TYR A 3 -43.48 -65.27 -41.74
N GLU A 4 -44.76 -64.96 -41.51
CA GLU A 4 -45.22 -63.58 -41.38
C GLU A 4 -44.74 -63.02 -40.04
N ALA A 5 -43.86 -62.02 -40.06
CA ALA A 5 -43.42 -61.35 -38.85
C ALA A 5 -43.27 -59.83 -39.03
N ARG A 6 -44.32 -59.13 -38.57
CA ARG A 6 -44.30 -57.88 -37.79
C ARG A 6 -43.38 -56.76 -38.29
N ARG A 7 -43.94 -55.90 -39.14
CA ARG A 7 -43.59 -54.49 -39.17
C ARG A 7 -44.31 -53.80 -38.00
N ALA A 8 -43.70 -53.86 -36.81
CA ALA A 8 -44.18 -53.11 -35.65
C ALA A 8 -43.73 -51.65 -35.80
N ASP A 9 -44.73 -50.79 -35.95
CA ASP A 9 -44.62 -49.34 -35.96
C ASP A 9 -44.03 -48.86 -34.63
N LYS A 10 -42.72 -48.55 -34.60
CA LYS A 10 -42.11 -47.86 -33.45
C LYS A 10 -42.39 -46.37 -33.62
N ALA A 11 -43.54 -45.94 -33.13
CA ALA A 11 -43.86 -44.53 -32.99
C ALA A 11 -42.72 -43.81 -32.24
N ALA A 12 -42.22 -42.73 -32.83
CA ALA A 12 -41.22 -41.88 -32.20
C ALA A 12 -41.78 -41.33 -30.87
N PRO A 13 -41.02 -41.39 -29.76
CA PRO A 13 -41.50 -40.90 -28.48
C PRO A 13 -41.84 -39.41 -28.56
N SER A 14 -42.98 -39.02 -27.98
CA SER A 14 -43.47 -37.64 -27.99
C SER A 14 -42.45 -36.70 -27.32
N LEU A 15 -42.43 -35.45 -27.77
CA LEU A 15 -41.56 -34.39 -27.21
C LEU A 15 -41.73 -34.23 -25.69
N HIS A 16 -42.91 -34.59 -25.15
CA HIS A 16 -43.17 -34.59 -23.72
C HIS A 16 -42.41 -35.70 -22.98
N ALA A 17 -42.42 -36.92 -23.53
CA ALA A 17 -41.66 -38.05 -22.98
C ALA A 17 -40.13 -37.85 -23.06
N GLN A 18 -39.67 -37.10 -24.07
CA GLN A 18 -38.27 -36.67 -24.15
C GLN A 18 -37.92 -35.60 -23.11
N ARG A 19 -38.81 -34.62 -22.87
CA ARG A 19 -38.65 -33.59 -21.83
C ARG A 19 -38.62 -34.16 -20.42
N GLU A 20 -39.48 -35.14 -20.13
CA GLU A 20 -39.48 -35.82 -18.84
C GLU A 20 -38.22 -36.66 -18.62
N ARG A 21 -37.68 -37.31 -19.65
CA ARG A 21 -36.39 -38.02 -19.55
C ARG A 21 -35.20 -37.08 -19.34
N SER A 22 -35.20 -35.88 -19.94
CA SER A 22 -34.15 -34.89 -19.69
C SER A 22 -34.24 -34.30 -18.28
N GLN A 23 -35.44 -33.98 -17.79
CA GLN A 23 -35.64 -33.47 -16.42
C GLN A 23 -35.34 -34.54 -15.36
N ARG A 24 -35.62 -35.82 -15.63
CA ARG A 24 -35.28 -36.94 -14.73
C ARG A 24 -33.79 -37.26 -14.71
N LYS A 25 -33.03 -36.87 -15.75
CA LYS A 25 -31.55 -36.94 -15.76
C LYS A 25 -30.90 -35.78 -15.00
N GLU A 26 -31.53 -34.62 -14.95
CA GLU A 26 -31.06 -33.47 -14.16
C GLU A 26 -31.39 -33.60 -12.66
N GLY A 27 -32.40 -34.39 -12.30
CA GLY A 27 -32.79 -34.65 -10.91
C GLY A 27 -31.94 -35.69 -10.14
N ASP A 28 -31.02 -36.40 -10.79
CA ASP A 28 -30.30 -37.55 -10.21
C ASP A 28 -28.77 -37.36 -10.10
N THR A 29 -28.25 -36.16 -10.34
CA THR A 29 -26.86 -35.85 -9.98
C THR A 29 -26.82 -35.31 -8.56
N GLY A 30 -26.96 -36.23 -7.59
CA GLY A 30 -26.50 -36.01 -6.23
C GLY A 30 -25.06 -35.49 -6.24
N GLY A 31 -24.79 -34.52 -5.36
CA GLY A 31 -23.60 -33.67 -5.38
C GLY A 31 -22.30 -34.38 -5.72
N SER A 32 -21.85 -34.21 -6.96
CA SER A 32 -20.46 -34.40 -7.33
C SER A 32 -19.93 -33.05 -7.80
N PHE A 33 -19.01 -32.48 -7.04
CA PHE A 33 -18.28 -31.28 -7.42
C PHE A 33 -17.53 -31.58 -8.71
N SER A 34 -17.98 -31.03 -9.83
CA SER A 34 -17.31 -31.24 -11.10
C SER A 34 -15.97 -30.46 -11.08
N PRO A 35 -14.87 -30.98 -11.64
CA PRO A 35 -13.61 -30.24 -11.77
C PRO A 35 -13.76 -28.87 -12.46
N LEU A 36 -14.85 -28.68 -13.20
CA LEU A 36 -15.26 -27.43 -13.87
C LEU A 36 -15.87 -26.37 -12.91
N ASP A 37 -16.18 -26.71 -11.67
CA ASP A 37 -16.71 -25.77 -10.65
C ASP A 37 -15.60 -25.05 -9.87
N ARG A 38 -14.41 -25.67 -9.76
CA ARG A 38 -13.23 -25.07 -9.15
C ARG A 38 -12.80 -23.75 -9.83
N PRO A 39 -12.69 -23.65 -11.17
CA PRO A 39 -12.37 -22.38 -11.82
C PRO A 39 -13.45 -21.33 -11.62
N LYS A 40 -14.74 -21.71 -11.60
CA LYS A 40 -15.84 -20.77 -11.32
C LYS A 40 -15.80 -20.22 -9.89
N ARG A 41 -15.57 -21.09 -8.89
CA ARG A 41 -15.43 -20.68 -7.48
C ARG A 41 -14.20 -19.82 -7.25
N LEU A 42 -13.07 -20.15 -7.87
CA LEU A 42 -11.85 -19.34 -7.79
C LEU A 42 -12.09 -17.95 -8.36
N VAL A 43 -12.70 -17.85 -9.55
CA VAL A 43 -13.03 -16.56 -10.17
C VAL A 43 -13.95 -15.75 -9.25
N LEU A 44 -15.01 -16.33 -8.70
CA LEU A 44 -15.91 -15.63 -7.78
C LEU A 44 -15.18 -15.14 -6.52
N THR A 45 -14.31 -15.95 -5.93
CA THR A 45 -13.49 -15.55 -4.77
C THR A 45 -12.56 -14.39 -5.12
N LEU A 46 -11.86 -14.46 -6.26
CA LEU A 46 -11.00 -13.37 -6.73
C LEU A 46 -11.79 -12.08 -6.97
N GLN A 47 -12.95 -12.17 -7.60
CA GLN A 47 -13.81 -11.00 -7.84
C GLN A 47 -14.29 -10.38 -6.53
N ARG A 48 -14.62 -11.19 -5.51
CA ARG A 48 -14.96 -10.68 -4.16
C ARG A 48 -13.78 -10.00 -3.48
N LEU A 49 -12.57 -10.56 -3.61
CA LEU A 49 -11.35 -9.94 -3.08
C LEU A 49 -11.08 -8.59 -3.76
N ILE A 50 -11.21 -8.52 -5.09
CA ILE A 50 -11.06 -7.28 -5.85
C ILE A 50 -12.11 -6.24 -5.42
N TYR A 51 -13.37 -6.65 -5.26
CA TYR A 51 -14.43 -5.77 -4.77
C TYR A 51 -14.13 -5.24 -3.36
N GLY A 52 -13.71 -6.10 -2.44
CA GLY A 52 -13.31 -5.71 -1.08
C GLY A 52 -12.13 -4.74 -1.09
N LEU A 53 -11.12 -5.02 -1.92
CA LEU A 53 -9.96 -4.15 -2.11
C LEU A 53 -10.39 -2.78 -2.65
N ALA A 54 -11.20 -2.73 -3.71
CA ALA A 54 -11.70 -1.48 -4.29
C ALA A 54 -12.53 -0.68 -3.28
N ARG A 55 -13.31 -1.34 -2.42
CA ARG A 55 -14.11 -0.68 -1.38
C ARG A 55 -13.25 -0.11 -0.25
N HIS A 56 -12.18 -0.79 0.13
CA HIS A 56 -11.35 -0.46 1.29
C HIS A 56 -9.95 0.05 0.94
N TRP A 57 -9.72 0.41 -0.33
CA TRP A 57 -8.39 0.76 -0.86
C TRP A 57 -7.70 1.85 -0.03
N LEU A 58 -8.44 2.90 0.38
CA LEU A 58 -7.89 4.02 1.13
C LEU A 58 -7.49 3.63 2.56
N ALA A 59 -8.26 2.75 3.19
CA ALA A 59 -7.94 2.24 4.51
C ALA A 59 -6.68 1.34 4.45
N LEU A 60 -6.58 0.50 3.41
CA LEU A 60 -5.39 -0.32 3.18
C LEU A 60 -4.16 0.56 2.90
N ALA A 61 -4.26 1.53 1.99
CA ALA A 61 -3.16 2.43 1.64
C ALA A 61 -2.66 3.21 2.87
N ASN A 62 -3.56 3.79 3.67
CA ASN A 62 -3.18 4.49 4.90
C ASN A 62 -2.59 3.55 5.95
N SER A 63 -3.12 2.32 6.09
CA SER A 63 -2.59 1.34 7.04
C SER A 63 -1.17 0.92 6.66
N LEU A 64 -0.91 0.68 5.37
CA LEU A 64 0.43 0.38 4.87
C LEU A 64 1.40 1.55 5.06
N ALA A 65 0.95 2.78 4.78
CA ALA A 65 1.76 3.98 5.01
C ALA A 65 2.08 4.18 6.49
N LEU A 66 1.10 4.00 7.39
CA LEU A 66 1.28 4.08 8.83
C LEU A 66 2.26 3.01 9.34
N LEU A 67 2.11 1.76 8.89
CA LEU A 67 3.02 0.69 9.27
C LEU A 67 4.46 0.99 8.78
N TYR A 68 4.61 1.46 7.55
CA TYR A 68 5.92 1.79 6.98
C TYR A 68 6.61 2.94 7.71
N VAL A 69 5.90 4.04 8.01
CA VAL A 69 6.51 5.20 8.68
C VAL A 69 6.59 5.03 10.20
N GLY A 70 5.67 4.27 10.80
CA GLY A 70 5.54 4.10 12.25
C GLY A 70 6.45 3.03 12.84
N MET A 71 6.60 1.87 12.18
CA MET A 71 7.46 0.78 12.66
C MET A 71 8.92 1.20 12.97
N PRO A 72 9.57 2.08 12.19
CA PRO A 72 10.91 2.59 12.49
C PRO A 72 11.07 3.28 13.84
N PHE A 73 9.98 3.82 14.41
CA PHE A 73 9.98 4.45 15.73
C PHE A 73 9.98 3.43 16.88
N LEU A 74 9.63 2.16 16.60
CA LEU A 74 9.77 1.08 17.58
C LEU A 74 11.23 0.69 17.81
N ALA A 75 12.14 0.94 16.85
CA ALA A 75 13.55 0.63 17.00
C ALA A 75 14.20 1.36 18.19
N PRO A 76 14.12 2.70 18.32
CA PRO A 76 14.65 3.39 19.49
C PRO A 76 13.90 3.06 20.78
N LEU A 77 12.61 2.72 20.71
CA LEU A 77 11.84 2.26 21.89
C LEU A 77 12.39 0.93 22.41
N PHE A 78 12.61 -0.04 21.51
CA PHE A 78 13.21 -1.33 21.87
C PHE A 78 14.63 -1.17 22.40
N MET A 79 15.43 -0.27 21.82
CA MET A 79 16.75 0.06 22.39
C MET A 79 16.64 0.63 23.81
N LYS A 80 15.68 1.53 24.06
CA LYS A 80 15.45 2.10 25.40
C LYS A 80 15.00 1.06 26.43
N LEU A 81 14.25 0.04 26.00
CA LEU A 81 13.81 -1.07 26.83
C LEU A 81 14.86 -2.19 27.00
N GLY A 82 16.03 -2.05 26.36
CA GLY A 82 17.08 -3.08 26.36
C GLY A 82 16.80 -4.27 25.42
N TRP A 83 15.76 -4.20 24.60
CA TRP A 83 15.40 -5.21 23.61
C TRP A 83 16.21 -5.04 22.31
N SER A 84 17.51 -5.29 22.38
CA SER A 84 18.44 -5.05 21.26
C SER A 84 18.12 -5.88 20.01
N SER A 85 17.84 -7.18 20.15
CA SER A 85 17.54 -8.07 19.02
C SER A 85 16.39 -7.59 18.12
N PRO A 86 15.18 -7.29 18.63
CA PRO A 86 14.10 -6.76 17.80
C PRO A 86 14.38 -5.35 17.26
N ALA A 87 15.15 -4.52 17.97
CA ALA A 87 15.58 -3.23 17.45
C ALA A 87 16.50 -3.39 16.21
N HIS A 88 17.50 -4.27 16.30
CA HIS A 88 18.42 -4.57 15.20
C HIS A 88 17.72 -5.22 14.00
N LEU A 89 16.68 -6.01 14.24
CA LEU A 89 15.82 -6.51 13.16
C LEU A 89 15.18 -5.35 12.38
N LEU A 90 14.61 -4.35 13.08
CA LEU A 90 14.03 -3.18 12.42
C LEU A 90 15.08 -2.36 11.65
N TYR A 91 16.24 -2.09 12.24
CA TYR A 91 17.34 -1.41 11.52
C TYR A 91 17.75 -2.19 10.26
N THR A 92 17.81 -3.52 10.34
CA THR A 92 18.18 -4.39 9.21
C THR A 92 17.13 -4.36 8.10
N VAL A 93 15.86 -4.55 8.44
CA VAL A 93 14.75 -4.56 7.46
C VAL A 93 14.64 -3.23 6.71
N TYR A 94 14.88 -2.11 7.38
CA TYR A 94 14.82 -0.78 6.75
C TYR A 94 16.12 -0.36 6.02
N SER A 95 17.22 -1.09 6.19
CA SER A 95 18.55 -0.74 5.66
C SER A 95 18.64 -0.68 4.12
N PRO A 96 17.89 -1.50 3.34
CA PRO A 96 17.84 -1.38 1.88
C PRO A 96 17.08 -0.13 1.41
N PHE A 97 16.13 0.36 2.21
CA PHE A 97 15.26 1.49 1.85
C PHE A 97 15.83 2.83 2.29
N CYS A 98 16.65 2.83 3.34
CA CYS A 98 17.25 4.04 3.90
C CYS A 98 18.66 3.75 4.39
N HIS A 99 19.59 4.69 4.16
CA HIS A 99 20.95 4.59 4.69
C HIS A 99 21.04 4.78 6.21
N GLN A 100 20.00 5.32 6.86
CA GLN A 100 19.91 5.47 8.32
C GLN A 100 21.14 6.16 8.95
N LEU A 101 21.72 7.14 8.25
CA LEU A 101 22.86 7.89 8.78
C LEU A 101 22.43 8.64 10.04
N ALA A 102 23.20 8.51 11.13
CA ALA A 102 22.89 9.12 12.42
C ALA A 102 22.59 10.63 12.29
N PHE A 103 23.46 11.40 11.63
CA PHE A 103 23.24 12.84 11.39
C PHE A 103 22.09 13.19 10.41
N ARG A 104 21.38 12.16 9.93
CA ARG A 104 20.16 12.28 9.12
C ARG A 104 18.91 11.70 9.76
N SER A 105 19.01 11.12 10.95
CA SER A 105 17.90 10.48 11.64
C SER A 105 17.37 11.34 12.78
N TRP A 106 16.14 11.07 13.20
CA TRP A 106 15.62 11.55 14.47
C TRP A 106 16.17 10.68 15.59
N PHE A 107 16.47 11.28 16.74
CA PHE A 107 16.85 10.58 17.97
C PHE A 107 15.73 10.67 18.99
N LEU A 108 15.48 9.58 19.71
CA LEU A 108 14.53 9.52 20.81
C LEU A 108 15.23 9.07 22.09
N PHE A 109 14.68 9.49 23.23
CA PHE A 109 15.16 9.12 24.57
C PHE A 109 16.58 9.62 24.92
N GLY A 110 17.01 10.71 24.29
CA GLY A 110 18.28 11.39 24.55
C GLY A 110 18.11 12.89 24.79
N GLN A 111 19.24 13.61 24.83
CA GLN A 111 19.27 15.05 25.09
C GLN A 111 18.66 15.89 23.94
N GLN A 112 18.86 15.47 22.70
CA GLN A 112 18.36 16.16 21.51
C GLN A 112 17.68 15.20 20.55
N VAL A 113 16.77 15.74 19.75
CA VAL A 113 16.05 15.00 18.71
C VAL A 113 16.81 14.95 17.37
N VAL A 114 17.84 15.80 17.22
CA VAL A 114 18.68 15.91 16.02
C VAL A 114 20.11 16.22 16.40
N TYR A 115 21.06 15.61 15.69
CA TYR A 115 22.49 15.92 15.76
C TYR A 115 22.99 16.20 14.34
N PRO A 116 23.16 17.47 13.92
CA PRO A 116 23.76 17.81 12.63
C PRO A 116 25.15 17.20 12.45
N ARG A 117 25.63 17.11 11.22
CA ARG A 117 26.85 16.36 10.88
C ARG A 117 28.08 16.78 11.70
N ASP A 118 28.32 18.08 11.83
CA ASP A 118 29.50 18.60 12.53
C ASP A 118 29.42 18.36 14.04
N GLU A 119 28.22 18.49 14.61
CA GLU A 119 27.97 18.18 16.01
C GLU A 119 28.10 16.68 16.30
N PHE A 120 27.54 15.84 15.42
CA PHE A 120 27.71 14.39 15.49
C PHE A 120 29.20 14.02 15.43
N ALA A 121 29.97 14.66 14.54
CA ALA A 121 31.41 14.46 14.44
C ALA A 121 32.13 14.82 15.75
N ALA A 122 31.75 15.93 16.38
CA ALA A 122 32.35 16.37 17.64
C ALA A 122 32.02 15.41 18.81
N LEU A 123 30.81 14.84 18.84
CA LEU A 123 30.37 13.94 19.92
C LEU A 123 30.87 12.51 19.76
N VAL A 124 30.95 12.00 18.53
CA VAL A 124 31.30 10.60 18.24
C VAL A 124 32.76 10.45 17.81
N GLY A 125 33.42 11.55 17.46
CA GLY A 125 34.81 11.58 16.97
C GLY A 125 34.94 11.34 15.46
N THR A 126 33.84 11.23 14.74
CA THR A 126 33.81 10.88 13.31
C THR A 126 32.50 11.28 12.65
N ALA A 127 32.58 11.67 11.37
CA ALA A 127 31.44 11.80 10.48
C ALA A 127 31.57 10.92 9.24
N ASP A 128 32.35 9.83 9.35
CA ASP A 128 32.45 8.83 8.31
C ASP A 128 31.08 8.19 8.04
N TRP A 129 30.83 7.89 6.77
CA TRP A 129 29.53 7.44 6.29
C TRP A 129 29.17 6.05 6.83
N LEU A 130 30.14 5.14 6.91
CA LEU A 130 29.92 3.79 7.41
C LEU A 130 29.71 3.80 8.92
N GLU A 131 30.48 4.60 9.65
CA GLU A 131 30.35 4.74 11.10
C GLU A 131 29.02 5.39 11.48
N ALA A 132 28.63 6.48 10.80
CA ALA A 132 27.33 7.11 11.00
C ALA A 132 26.15 6.18 10.67
N ARG A 133 26.31 5.27 9.70
CA ARG A 133 25.30 4.24 9.39
C ARG A 133 25.21 3.17 10.49
N ARG A 134 26.35 2.74 11.05
CA ARG A 134 26.40 1.74 12.12
C ARG A 134 25.99 2.28 13.49
N PHE A 135 26.20 3.57 13.73
CA PHE A 135 25.87 4.20 15.02
C PHE A 135 24.37 4.14 15.29
N VAL A 136 23.94 3.35 16.28
CA VAL A 136 22.52 3.22 16.68
C VAL A 136 22.11 4.30 17.67
N GLY A 137 22.99 4.65 18.59
CA GLY A 137 22.70 5.56 19.69
C GLY A 137 23.31 5.10 21.01
N ASN A 138 23.13 5.92 22.05
CA ASN A 138 23.56 5.65 23.42
C ASN A 138 22.65 6.38 24.41
N GLU A 139 22.88 6.24 25.72
CA GLU A 139 22.02 6.85 26.74
C GLU A 139 21.99 8.38 26.71
N THR A 140 23.11 9.01 26.30
CA THR A 140 23.22 10.47 26.23
C THR A 140 22.51 11.02 25.00
N MET A 141 22.84 10.49 23.83
CA MET A 141 22.30 10.98 22.55
C MET A 141 20.90 10.46 22.27
N GLY A 142 20.48 9.39 22.94
CA GLY A 142 19.30 8.61 22.61
C GLY A 142 19.59 7.63 21.48
N TYR A 143 18.51 7.04 20.95
CA TYR A 143 18.58 6.05 19.87
C TYR A 143 17.91 6.59 18.61
N LYS A 144 18.53 6.32 17.45
CA LYS A 144 18.04 6.82 16.17
C LYS A 144 16.81 6.05 15.69
N VAL A 145 15.88 6.74 15.02
CA VAL A 145 14.80 6.12 14.25
C VAL A 145 15.41 5.36 13.05
N ALA A 146 14.86 4.19 12.72
CA ALA A 146 15.35 3.33 11.62
C ALA A 146 15.04 3.85 10.20
N LEU A 147 14.68 5.13 10.08
CA LEU A 147 14.52 5.88 8.83
C LEU A 147 15.13 7.27 9.00
N CYS A 148 15.54 7.88 7.89
CA CYS A 148 16.04 9.25 7.91
C CYS A 148 14.87 10.25 8.02
N GLN A 149 15.19 11.48 8.41
CA GLN A 149 14.24 12.58 8.55
C GLN A 149 13.45 12.84 7.26
N ARG A 150 14.10 12.71 6.10
CA ARG A 150 13.46 12.91 4.78
C ARG A 150 12.43 11.82 4.50
N ASP A 151 12.77 10.56 4.72
CA ASP A 151 11.83 9.44 4.49
C ASP A 151 10.66 9.52 5.47
N VAL A 152 10.93 9.79 6.75
CA VAL A 152 9.87 10.05 7.75
C VAL A 152 8.94 11.16 7.28
N ALA A 153 9.49 12.26 6.74
CA ALA A 153 8.69 13.36 6.22
C ALA A 153 7.87 12.97 4.98
N ILE A 154 8.45 12.27 4.00
CA ILE A 154 7.74 11.83 2.78
C ILE A 154 6.58 10.90 3.12
N TYR A 155 6.86 9.81 3.84
CA TYR A 155 5.87 8.78 4.11
C TYR A 155 4.86 9.22 5.19
N GLY A 156 5.31 10.01 6.17
CA GLY A 156 4.42 10.63 7.15
C GLY A 156 3.46 11.61 6.49
N ALA A 157 3.95 12.43 5.57
CA ALA A 157 3.11 13.35 4.81
C ALA A 157 2.17 12.64 3.83
N LEU A 158 2.58 11.52 3.24
CA LEU A 158 1.71 10.66 2.43
C LEU A 158 0.56 10.07 3.26
N PHE A 159 0.87 9.57 4.46
CA PHE A 159 -0.14 9.09 5.43
C PHE A 159 -1.10 10.21 5.84
N LEU A 160 -0.59 11.38 6.23
CA LEU A 160 -1.43 12.53 6.60
C LEU A 160 -2.28 13.03 5.43
N GLY A 161 -1.73 13.04 4.21
CA GLY A 161 -2.46 13.36 2.99
C GLY A 161 -3.60 12.38 2.73
N GLY A 162 -3.38 11.10 3.04
CA GLY A 162 -4.42 10.07 2.96
C GLY A 162 -5.53 10.21 3.99
N LEU A 163 -5.20 10.59 5.24
CA LEU A 163 -6.20 10.94 6.24
C LEU A 163 -7.00 12.18 5.82
N LEU A 164 -6.32 13.21 5.33
CA LEU A 164 -6.98 14.43 4.83
C LEU A 164 -7.91 14.11 3.66
N PHE A 165 -7.45 13.29 2.71
CA PHE A 165 -8.28 12.83 1.59
C PHE A 165 -9.51 12.06 2.08
N ALA A 166 -9.36 11.16 3.07
CA ALA A 166 -10.48 10.42 3.66
C ALA A 166 -11.56 11.35 4.25
N LEU A 167 -11.13 12.42 4.93
CA LEU A 167 -12.02 13.40 5.55
C LEU A 167 -12.74 14.28 4.51
N LEU A 168 -12.07 14.60 3.41
CA LEU A 168 -12.57 15.57 2.42
C LEU A 168 -13.34 14.92 1.26
N ARG A 169 -13.01 13.69 0.86
CA ARG A 169 -13.54 13.05 -0.37
C ARG A 169 -15.06 12.88 -0.40
N HIS A 170 -15.71 12.78 0.77
CA HIS A 170 -17.17 12.69 0.88
C HIS A 170 -17.86 14.05 0.90
N ARG A 171 -17.11 15.14 1.19
CA ARG A 171 -17.65 16.49 1.30
C ARG A 171 -17.44 17.32 0.03
N ARG A 172 -16.39 17.03 -0.72
CA ARG A 172 -16.01 17.76 -1.93
C ARG A 172 -15.39 16.81 -2.95
N ARG A 173 -15.64 17.06 -4.23
CA ARG A 173 -14.87 16.41 -5.30
C ARG A 173 -13.47 17.03 -5.33
N ILE A 174 -12.46 16.22 -5.02
CA ILE A 174 -11.06 16.65 -5.02
C ILE A 174 -10.49 16.35 -6.39
N ALA A 175 -10.14 17.37 -7.16
CA ALA A 175 -9.45 17.16 -8.44
C ALA A 175 -7.99 16.75 -8.17
N PRO A 176 -7.42 15.84 -8.99
CA PRO A 176 -6.01 15.49 -8.91
C PRO A 176 -5.14 16.72 -9.19
N LEU A 177 -4.03 16.82 -8.46
CA LEU A 177 -3.02 17.84 -8.72
C LEU A 177 -2.50 17.71 -10.16
N SER A 178 -2.35 18.81 -10.89
CA SER A 178 -1.76 18.73 -12.24
C SER A 178 -0.30 18.29 -12.16
N LEU A 179 0.19 17.55 -13.16
CA LEU A 179 1.59 17.10 -13.20
C LEU A 179 2.59 18.26 -13.15
N ARG A 180 2.22 19.43 -13.71
CA ARG A 180 3.04 20.64 -13.63
C ARG A 180 3.15 21.15 -12.19
N LEU A 181 2.03 21.23 -11.48
CA LEU A 181 2.03 21.63 -10.07
C LEU A 181 2.79 20.62 -9.21
N PHE A 182 2.56 19.32 -9.42
CA PHE A 182 3.32 18.26 -8.73
C PHE A 182 4.83 18.40 -8.96
N PHE A 183 5.26 18.68 -10.19
CA PHE A 183 6.66 18.94 -10.47
C PHE A 183 7.17 20.17 -9.71
N LEU A 184 6.45 21.29 -9.77
CA LEU A 184 6.89 22.56 -9.18
C LEU A 184 6.92 22.55 -7.64
N ILE A 185 5.92 21.96 -6.98
CA ILE A 185 5.81 22.00 -5.51
C ILE A 185 6.33 20.73 -4.85
N GLY A 186 6.30 19.59 -5.54
CA GLY A 186 6.71 18.30 -5.02
C GLY A 186 8.14 17.96 -5.40
N ILE A 187 8.42 17.79 -6.70
CA ILE A 187 9.71 17.31 -7.20
C ILE A 187 10.80 18.37 -7.11
N LEU A 188 10.53 19.59 -7.56
CA LEU A 188 11.55 20.63 -7.68
C LEU A 188 12.21 20.97 -6.32
N PRO A 189 11.48 21.14 -5.20
CA PRO A 189 12.11 21.45 -3.91
C PRO A 189 12.97 20.31 -3.37
N ILE A 190 12.50 19.07 -3.44
CA ILE A 190 13.26 17.90 -2.96
C ILE A 190 14.46 17.59 -3.85
N ALA A 191 14.33 17.80 -5.17
CA ALA A 191 15.42 17.69 -6.12
C ALA A 191 16.47 18.80 -5.92
N ALA A 192 16.05 20.03 -5.64
CA ALA A 192 16.98 21.11 -5.32
C ALA A 192 17.75 20.85 -4.02
N ASP A 193 17.07 20.41 -2.95
CA ASP A 193 17.72 20.12 -1.66
C ASP A 193 18.60 18.86 -1.71
N GLY A 194 18.06 17.73 -2.17
CA GLY A 194 18.80 16.47 -2.28
C GLY A 194 19.87 16.49 -3.38
N GLY A 195 19.56 17.12 -4.52
CA GLY A 195 20.46 17.25 -5.65
C GLY A 195 21.63 18.18 -5.37
N SER A 196 21.42 19.34 -4.73
CA SER A 196 22.54 20.22 -4.33
C SER A 196 23.46 19.54 -3.32
N GLN A 197 22.91 18.75 -2.38
CA GLN A 197 23.70 17.92 -1.47
C GLN A 197 24.52 16.87 -2.23
N MET A 198 23.90 16.10 -3.13
CA MET A 198 24.61 15.11 -3.95
C MET A 198 25.71 15.74 -4.80
N LEU A 199 25.42 16.88 -5.42
CA LEU A 199 26.37 17.58 -6.28
C LEU A 199 27.58 18.08 -5.49
N SER A 200 27.37 18.53 -4.25
CA SER A 200 28.47 18.92 -3.35
C SER A 200 29.38 17.77 -2.96
N TYR A 201 28.90 16.51 -3.01
CA TYR A 201 29.73 15.33 -2.80
C TYR A 201 30.44 14.86 -4.07
N LEU A 202 29.88 15.16 -5.24
CA LEU A 202 30.41 14.73 -6.53
C LEU A 202 31.47 15.69 -7.09
N LEU A 203 31.32 17.00 -6.86
CA LEU A 203 32.17 18.04 -7.44
C LEU A 203 33.18 18.55 -6.40
N PRO A 204 34.50 18.24 -6.53
CA PRO A 204 35.51 18.57 -5.52
C PRO A 204 35.71 20.06 -5.27
N PHE A 205 35.30 20.91 -6.22
CA PHE A 205 35.43 22.36 -6.14
C PHE A 205 34.23 23.04 -5.45
N LEU A 206 33.17 22.29 -5.13
CA LEU A 206 32.05 22.83 -4.35
C LEU A 206 32.28 22.56 -2.85
N PRO A 207 31.91 23.50 -1.97
CA PRO A 207 31.91 23.25 -0.54
C PRO A 207 30.90 22.13 -0.23
N VAL A 208 31.33 21.17 0.59
CA VAL A 208 30.47 20.07 1.03
C VAL A 208 29.27 20.66 1.77
N ARG A 209 28.07 20.38 1.25
CA ARG A 209 26.81 20.89 1.80
C ARG A 209 25.96 19.72 2.27
N GLU A 210 25.73 19.63 3.56
CA GLU A 210 24.74 18.72 4.13
C GLU A 210 23.38 19.40 4.25
N SER A 211 22.31 18.74 3.79
CA SER A 211 20.94 19.26 3.95
C SER A 211 20.59 19.38 5.43
N THR A 212 20.00 20.51 5.83
CA THR A 212 19.54 20.69 7.20
C THR A 212 18.30 19.85 7.48
N TRP A 213 18.06 19.52 8.74
CA TRP A 213 16.87 18.74 9.11
C TRP A 213 15.57 19.46 8.71
N TYR A 214 15.52 20.80 8.80
CA TYR A 214 14.38 21.60 8.36
C TYR A 214 14.09 21.41 6.86
N LEU A 215 15.12 21.49 6.01
CA LEU A 215 14.97 21.32 4.57
C LEU A 215 14.53 19.89 4.22
N ARG A 216 15.08 18.87 4.88
CA ARG A 216 14.66 17.47 4.71
C ARG A 216 13.18 17.27 5.04
N VAL A 217 12.70 17.89 6.12
CA VAL A 217 11.29 17.82 6.53
C VAL A 217 10.39 18.57 5.55
N ILE A 218 10.72 19.83 5.24
CA ILE A 218 9.87 20.67 4.38
C ILE A 218 9.78 20.08 2.97
N THR A 219 10.91 19.78 2.35
CA THR A 219 10.92 19.26 0.97
C THR A 219 10.36 17.85 0.88
N GLY A 220 10.62 17.00 1.89
CA GLY A 220 10.04 15.68 2.00
C GLY A 220 8.51 15.71 2.18
N ALA A 221 8.01 16.58 3.06
CA ALA A 221 6.59 16.72 3.31
C ALA A 221 5.83 17.29 2.10
N LEU A 222 6.41 18.29 1.42
CA LEU A 222 5.85 18.83 0.18
C LEU A 222 5.74 17.75 -0.91
N PHE A 223 6.79 16.94 -1.08
CA PHE A 223 6.76 15.82 -2.02
C PHE A 223 5.69 14.78 -1.63
N GLY A 224 5.64 14.35 -0.36
CA GLY A 224 4.66 13.37 0.12
C GLY A 224 3.20 13.83 -0.02
N LEU A 225 2.89 15.07 0.39
CA LEU A 225 1.53 15.64 0.27
C LEU A 225 1.11 15.82 -1.19
N SER A 226 2.00 16.35 -2.02
CA SER A 226 1.69 16.56 -3.45
C SER A 226 1.52 15.23 -4.19
N LEU A 227 2.27 14.19 -3.80
CA LEU A 227 2.08 12.83 -4.32
C LEU A 227 0.72 12.24 -3.90
N ALA A 228 0.34 12.38 -2.63
CA ALA A 228 -1.01 12.00 -2.17
C ALA A 228 -2.10 12.74 -2.97
N TRP A 229 -1.97 14.06 -3.14
CA TRP A 229 -2.95 14.87 -3.86
C TRP A 229 -3.00 14.53 -5.36
N LEU A 230 -1.88 14.17 -5.98
CA LEU A 230 -1.86 13.67 -7.36
C LEU A 230 -2.52 12.28 -7.47
N ALA A 231 -2.11 11.34 -6.61
CA ALA A 231 -2.43 9.93 -6.81
C ALA A 231 -3.81 9.54 -6.27
N TYR A 232 -4.23 10.06 -5.11
CA TYR A 232 -5.40 9.55 -4.40
C TYR A 232 -6.73 9.84 -5.12
N PRO A 233 -6.95 11.03 -5.70
CA PRO A 233 -8.14 11.26 -6.52
C PRO A 233 -8.22 10.32 -7.73
N ASN A 234 -7.10 10.09 -8.41
CA ASN A 234 -7.04 9.17 -9.55
C ASN A 234 -7.32 7.71 -9.13
N PHE A 235 -6.78 7.28 -8.00
CA PHE A 235 -7.08 5.96 -7.45
C PHE A 235 -8.54 5.82 -7.00
N GLU A 236 -9.13 6.86 -6.41
CA GLU A 236 -10.55 6.84 -6.04
C GLU A 236 -11.44 6.65 -7.27
N GLU A 237 -11.19 7.38 -8.37
CA GLU A 237 -11.94 7.22 -9.62
C GLU A 237 -11.76 5.80 -10.18
N GLY A 238 -10.54 5.29 -10.28
CA GLY A 238 -10.29 3.93 -10.78
C GLY A 238 -10.91 2.83 -9.90
N MET A 239 -10.88 2.97 -8.58
CA MET A 239 -11.51 2.01 -7.66
C MET A 239 -13.04 2.12 -7.68
N ALA A 240 -13.58 3.31 -7.90
CA ALA A 240 -15.02 3.51 -8.07
C ALA A 240 -15.52 2.82 -9.36
N ASP A 241 -14.77 2.90 -10.46
CA ASP A 241 -15.11 2.22 -11.72
C ASP A 241 -15.08 0.70 -11.59
N ILE A 242 -14.04 0.16 -10.94
CA ILE A 242 -13.95 -1.28 -10.63
C ILE A 242 -15.16 -1.71 -9.79
N ARG A 243 -15.49 -0.94 -8.74
CA ARG A 243 -16.64 -1.23 -7.88
C ARG A 243 -17.93 -1.26 -8.70
N GLN A 244 -18.24 -0.20 -9.43
CA GLN A 244 -19.47 -0.09 -10.23
C GLN A 244 -19.60 -1.22 -11.26
N THR A 245 -18.49 -1.60 -11.91
CA THR A 245 -18.46 -2.70 -12.88
C THR A 245 -18.82 -4.04 -12.24
N LEU A 246 -18.29 -4.32 -11.04
CA LEU A 246 -18.58 -5.56 -10.31
C LEU A 246 -19.99 -5.57 -9.71
N GLU A 247 -20.47 -4.43 -9.23
CA GLU A 247 -21.85 -4.27 -8.74
C GLU A 247 -22.86 -4.51 -9.86
N ALA A 248 -22.64 -3.94 -11.05
CA ALA A 248 -23.49 -4.16 -12.22
C ALA A 248 -23.45 -5.62 -12.73
N ARG A 249 -22.27 -6.26 -12.71
CA ARG A 249 -22.11 -7.63 -13.20
C ARG A 249 -22.71 -8.69 -12.26
N TYR A 250 -22.57 -8.50 -10.95
CA TYR A 250 -22.88 -9.53 -9.95
C TYR A 250 -24.01 -9.16 -8.99
N GLY A 251 -24.60 -7.96 -9.11
CA GLY A 251 -25.63 -7.48 -8.19
C GLY A 251 -25.11 -7.28 -6.76
N TRP A 252 -23.80 -7.10 -6.60
CA TRP A 252 -23.17 -6.80 -5.31
C TRP A 252 -23.42 -5.32 -4.96
N GLY A 253 -23.56 -5.01 -3.67
CA GLY A 253 -23.85 -3.65 -3.19
C GLY A 253 -25.08 -3.61 -2.27
N PRO A 254 -25.30 -2.52 -1.52
CA PRO A 254 -26.55 -2.34 -0.78
C PRO A 254 -27.68 -2.26 -1.80
N GLY A 255 -28.63 -3.20 -1.74
CA GLY A 255 -29.82 -3.12 -2.59
C GLY A 255 -30.57 -1.79 -2.37
N PRO A 256 -31.53 -1.44 -3.25
CA PRO A 256 -32.31 -0.19 -3.14
C PRO A 256 -33.04 0.01 -1.80
N SER A 257 -33.03 -1.00 -0.91
CA SER A 257 -33.61 -0.98 0.43
C SER A 257 -32.65 -1.49 1.52
N GLY A 258 -31.35 -1.16 1.49
CA GLY A 258 -30.45 -1.34 2.65
C GLY A 258 -30.29 -2.76 3.21
N SER A 259 -30.87 -3.77 2.56
CA SER A 259 -30.71 -5.17 2.90
C SER A 259 -29.60 -5.76 2.02
N PRO A 260 -28.63 -6.48 2.61
CA PRO A 260 -27.69 -7.25 1.82
C PRO A 260 -28.46 -8.25 0.98
N SER A 261 -28.32 -8.19 -0.34
CA SER A 261 -28.87 -9.19 -1.25
C SER A 261 -28.28 -10.56 -0.85
N PRO A 262 -29.12 -11.57 -0.54
CA PRO A 262 -28.61 -12.90 -0.26
C PRO A 262 -27.92 -13.45 -1.51
N PRO A 263 -26.87 -14.27 -1.35
CA PRO A 263 -26.16 -14.83 -2.50
C PRO A 263 -27.12 -15.69 -3.34
N PRO A 264 -27.02 -15.64 -4.68
CA PRO A 264 -27.64 -16.67 -5.51
C PRO A 264 -27.00 -18.04 -5.21
N PRO A 265 -27.78 -19.15 -5.33
CA PRO A 265 -27.36 -20.49 -4.94
C PRO A 265 -26.09 -20.97 -5.67
#